data_AF-A0A060Y356-F1
#
_entry.id   AF-A0A060Y356-F1
#
_cell.length_a   1.000
_cell.length_b   1.000
_cell.length_c   1.000
_cell.angle_alpha   90.00
_cell.angle_beta   90.00
_cell.angle_gamma   90.00
#
_symmetry.space_group_name_H-M   'P 1'
#
loop_
_entity.id
_entity.type
_entity.pdbx_description
1 polymer ?
#
loop_
_entity_poly.entity_id
_entity_poly.type
_entity_poly.pdbx_seq_one_letter_code
_entity_poly.pdbx_strand_id
1 'polypeptide(L)'
;MVALSSLLVIVFIIIILYMLRFKKYKQAGSHSNSFRLTNGRSDDTELQSVPLLARSPSTNRKYPPLVVDKLEEEMNRRMADDNKLFREEFNALPVCPIQASCDAASKEENKDKNRYVNILPYDHSRVHLSSLEGVPDSDFINASFINVSDATSHWHQ
;
A
#
# COMPACT_ATOMS: atom_id res chain seq x y z
N MET A 1 -16.71 -46.02 35.52
CA MET A 1 -15.40 -45.89 34.83
C MET A 1 -15.53 -45.77 33.31
N VAL A 2 -16.39 -46.56 32.65
CA VAL A 2 -16.58 -46.54 31.16
C VAL A 2 -17.15 -45.21 30.61
N ALA A 3 -17.99 -44.52 31.38
CA ALA A 3 -18.56 -43.23 30.95
C ALA A 3 -17.53 -42.07 30.97
N LEU A 4 -16.62 -42.06 31.97
CA LEU A 4 -15.54 -41.07 32.03
C LEU A 4 -14.51 -41.28 30.91
N SER A 5 -14.16 -42.54 30.61
CA SER A 5 -13.25 -42.84 29.51
C SER A 5 -13.85 -42.43 28.16
N SER A 6 -15.16 -42.61 27.98
CA SER A 6 -15.86 -42.19 26.76
C SER A 6 -15.90 -40.67 26.60
N LEU A 7 -16.10 -39.91 27.70
CA LEU A 7 -16.09 -38.44 27.67
C LEU A 7 -14.72 -37.88 27.29
N LEU A 8 -13.64 -38.44 27.84
CA LEU A 8 -12.27 -38.01 27.53
C LEU A 8 -11.91 -38.24 26.05
N VAL A 9 -12.39 -39.34 25.46
CA VAL A 9 -12.19 -39.63 24.02
C VAL A 9 -12.91 -38.61 23.15
N ILE A 10 -14.15 -38.23 23.50
CA ILE A 10 -14.93 -37.23 22.75
C ILE A 10 -14.24 -35.86 22.79
N VAL A 11 -13.78 -35.42 23.97
CA VAL A 11 -13.05 -34.16 24.12
C VAL A 11 -11.75 -34.16 23.31
N PHE A 12 -11.01 -35.27 23.30
CA PHE A 12 -9.80 -35.39 22.50
C PHE A 12 -10.08 -35.28 20.99
N ILE A 13 -11.16 -35.91 20.50
CA ILE A 13 -11.58 -35.80 19.09
C ILE A 13 -11.93 -34.36 18.73
N ILE A 14 -12.64 -33.63 19.59
CA ILE A 14 -12.98 -32.21 19.37
C ILE A 14 -11.71 -31.35 19.27
N ILE A 15 -10.73 -31.58 20.15
CA ILE A 15 -9.44 -30.86 20.13
C ILE A 15 -8.66 -31.16 18.84
N ILE A 16 -8.63 -32.42 18.40
CA ILE A 16 -7.98 -32.82 17.13
C ILE A 16 -8.67 -32.13 15.94
N LEU A 17 -10.00 -32.14 15.88
CA LEU A 17 -10.76 -31.48 14.82
C LEU A 17 -10.51 -29.97 14.81
N TYR A 18 -10.50 -29.34 15.98
CA TYR A 18 -10.18 -27.92 16.13
C TYR A 18 -8.76 -27.59 15.63
N MET A 19 -7.77 -28.39 16.04
CA MET A 19 -6.37 -28.24 15.59
C MET A 19 -6.20 -28.45 14.09
N LEU A 20 -6.91 -29.41 13.48
CA LEU A 20 -6.89 -29.63 12.03
C LEU A 20 -7.54 -28.46 11.27
N ARG A 21 -8.63 -27.90 11.80
CA ARG A 21 -9.31 -26.72 11.23
C ARG A 21 -8.42 -25.48 11.33
N PHE A 22 -7.73 -25.29 12.46
CA PHE A 22 -6.76 -24.21 12.67
C PHE A 22 -5.54 -24.35 11.75
N LYS A 23 -5.04 -25.59 11.56
CA LYS A 23 -3.90 -25.88 10.68
C LYS A 23 -4.24 -25.67 9.19
N LYS A 24 -5.48 -25.96 8.76
CA LYS A 24 -5.97 -25.62 7.41
C LYS A 24 -6.10 -24.11 7.18
N TYR A 25 -6.47 -23.35 8.21
CA TYR A 25 -6.45 -21.88 8.15
C TYR A 25 -5.03 -21.33 7.93
N LYS A 26 -4.02 -21.99 8.53
CA LYS A 26 -2.61 -21.58 8.40
C LYS A 26 -1.99 -21.93 7.03
N GLN A 27 -2.49 -22.95 6.32
CA GLN A 27 -1.99 -23.34 5.00
C GLN A 27 -2.65 -22.61 3.83
N ALA A 28 -3.90 -22.17 3.96
CA ALA A 28 -4.57 -21.39 2.91
C ALA A 28 -4.06 -19.93 2.79
N GLY A 29 -3.28 -19.44 3.76
CA GLY A 29 -2.65 -18.12 3.72
C GLY A 29 -1.15 -18.13 3.35
N SER A 30 -0.59 -19.27 2.95
CA SER A 30 0.86 -19.45 2.79
C SER A 30 1.31 -19.55 1.34
N HIS A 31 0.72 -18.75 0.43
CA HIS A 31 1.24 -18.60 -0.94
C HIS A 31 1.05 -17.22 -1.57
N SER A 32 0.91 -16.17 -0.77
CA SER A 32 1.20 -14.82 -1.25
C SER A 32 2.65 -14.51 -0.94
N ASN A 33 3.45 -14.28 -1.98
CA ASN A 33 4.73 -13.56 -1.89
C ASN A 33 4.44 -12.18 -1.30
N SER A 34 4.32 -12.11 0.01
CA SER A 34 4.16 -10.88 0.76
C SER A 34 5.53 -10.22 0.75
N PHE A 35 5.60 -9.12 0.01
CA PHE A 35 6.56 -8.05 0.23
C PHE A 35 6.46 -7.65 1.72
N ARG A 36 7.28 -8.31 2.54
CA ARG A 36 7.41 -8.03 3.96
C ARG A 36 8.49 -6.97 4.10
N LEU A 37 8.06 -5.73 4.32
CA LEU A 37 8.90 -4.73 4.95
C LEU A 37 9.20 -5.23 6.37
N THR A 38 10.38 -5.80 6.59
CA THR A 38 10.88 -6.08 7.93
C THR A 38 11.58 -4.82 8.43
N ASN A 39 10.83 -3.87 8.98
CA ASN A 39 11.43 -2.82 9.78
C ASN A 39 11.48 -3.27 11.24
N GLY A 40 12.70 -3.40 11.74
CA GLY A 40 12.94 -3.59 13.15
C GLY A 40 12.46 -2.38 13.94
N ARG A 41 11.62 -2.68 14.93
CA ARG A 41 11.63 -2.13 16.30
C ARG A 41 10.79 -0.87 16.59
N SER A 42 9.86 -1.12 17.53
CA SER A 42 9.13 -0.25 18.48
C SER A 42 8.15 0.79 17.93
N ASP A 43 6.87 0.48 18.17
CA ASP A 43 5.79 1.35 18.66
C ASP A 43 6.10 2.86 18.67
N ASP A 44 5.44 3.61 17.79
CA ASP A 44 4.40 4.57 18.18
C ASP A 44 3.84 5.27 16.93
N THR A 45 2.52 5.33 16.88
CA THR A 45 1.63 6.18 16.09
C THR A 45 2.30 7.39 15.40
N GLU A 46 2.61 7.28 14.12
CA GLU A 46 2.90 8.43 13.26
C GLU A 46 2.12 8.29 11.95
N LEU A 47 1.22 9.24 11.73
CA LEU A 47 0.43 9.42 10.52
C LEU A 47 1.34 9.49 9.31
N GLN A 48 1.47 8.37 8.60
CA GLN A 48 2.22 8.32 7.36
C GLN A 48 1.40 9.05 6.29
N SER A 49 1.74 10.34 6.10
CA SER A 49 1.18 11.19 5.06
C SER A 49 1.29 10.49 3.71
N VAL A 50 0.14 10.03 3.24
CA VAL A 50 0.00 9.29 2.00
C VAL A 50 0.29 10.26 0.85
N PRO A 51 1.19 9.91 -0.10
CA PRO A 51 1.41 10.74 -1.27
C PRO A 51 0.09 10.91 -2.02
N LEU A 52 -0.36 12.15 -2.19
CA LEU A 52 -1.55 12.47 -2.99
C LEU A 52 -1.23 12.05 -4.44
N LEU A 53 -1.83 10.94 -4.87
CA LEU A 53 -1.61 10.38 -6.20
C LEU A 53 -2.14 11.35 -7.26
N ALA A 54 -1.31 11.63 -8.26
CA ALA A 54 -1.74 12.26 -9.49
C ALA A 54 -2.89 11.45 -10.10
N ARG A 55 -3.98 12.14 -10.46
CA ARG A 55 -5.18 11.53 -11.02
C ARG A 55 -4.83 10.78 -12.31
N SER A 56 -4.63 9.47 -12.21
CA SER A 56 -4.61 8.60 -13.39
C SER A 56 -5.95 8.72 -14.11
N PRO A 57 -5.99 8.80 -15.45
CA PRO A 57 -7.25 8.87 -16.21
C PRO A 57 -8.05 7.55 -16.17
N SER A 58 -7.64 6.58 -15.34
CA SER A 58 -8.39 5.38 -15.02
C SER A 58 -9.54 5.77 -14.07
N THR A 59 -10.67 6.15 -14.63
CA THR A 59 -11.93 6.13 -13.90
C THR A 59 -12.24 4.67 -13.57
N ASN A 60 -11.73 4.17 -12.44
CA ASN A 60 -12.11 2.86 -11.95
C ASN A 60 -13.63 2.91 -11.72
N ARG A 61 -14.41 2.27 -12.61
CA ARG A 61 -15.88 2.28 -12.54
C ARG A 61 -16.42 1.77 -11.20
N LYS A 62 -15.60 1.02 -10.45
CA LYS A 62 -15.95 0.49 -9.12
C LYS A 62 -15.96 1.59 -8.04
N TYR A 63 -15.18 2.66 -8.19
CA TYR A 63 -15.04 3.73 -7.20
C TYR A 63 -15.29 5.10 -7.85
N PRO A 64 -16.56 5.50 -8.04
CA PRO A 64 -16.89 6.81 -8.61
C PRO A 64 -16.60 7.96 -7.64
N PRO A 65 -16.48 9.21 -8.12
CA PRO A 65 -16.39 10.39 -7.26
C PRO A 65 -17.54 10.44 -6.24
N LEU A 66 -17.22 10.83 -5.00
CA LEU A 66 -18.20 10.93 -3.92
C LEU A 66 -18.89 12.29 -3.92
N VAL A 67 -20.22 12.27 -3.86
CA VAL A 67 -21.03 13.48 -3.66
C VAL A 67 -20.91 13.89 -2.20
N VAL A 68 -20.72 15.19 -1.94
CA VAL A 68 -20.43 15.74 -0.60
C VAL A 68 -21.51 15.35 0.42
N ASP A 69 -22.78 15.42 0.04
CA ASP A 69 -23.91 15.08 0.93
C ASP A 69 -23.89 13.62 1.42
N LYS A 70 -23.20 12.73 0.69
CA LYS A 70 -23.07 11.31 1.02
C LYS A 70 -21.73 10.97 1.65
N LEU A 71 -20.85 11.95 1.85
CA LEU A 71 -19.48 11.71 2.31
C LEU A 71 -19.46 11.02 3.67
N GLU A 72 -20.25 11.51 4.63
CA GLU A 72 -20.30 10.94 5.98
C GLU A 72 -20.84 9.51 5.99
N GLU A 73 -21.95 9.27 5.30
CA GLU A 73 -22.54 7.93 5.15
C GLU A 73 -21.53 6.95 4.56
N GLU A 74 -20.84 7.36 3.51
CA GLU A 74 -19.87 6.52 2.81
C GLU A 74 -18.59 6.29 3.63
N MET A 75 -18.13 7.29 4.39
CA MET A 75 -17.03 7.13 5.34
C MET A 75 -17.39 6.10 6.41
N ASN A 76 -18.54 6.23 7.06
CA ASN A 76 -18.99 5.28 8.08
C ASN A 76 -19.11 3.87 7.53
N ARG A 77 -19.69 3.72 6.32
CA ARG A 77 -19.80 2.44 5.63
C ARG A 77 -18.42 1.83 5.36
N ARG A 78 -17.44 2.63 4.92
CA ARG A 78 -16.10 2.14 4.57
C ARG A 78 -15.21 1.82 5.77
N MET A 79 -15.41 2.52 6.89
CA MET A 79 -14.69 2.28 8.15
C MET A 79 -15.18 1.05 8.91
N ALA A 80 -16.41 0.61 8.66
CA ALA A 80 -16.97 -0.59 9.26
C ALA A 80 -16.09 -1.83 9.01
N ASP A 81 -16.25 -2.84 9.87
CA ASP A 81 -15.54 -4.12 9.79
C ASP A 81 -14.01 -3.96 9.70
N ASP A 82 -13.41 -3.14 10.57
CA ASP A 82 -11.96 -2.87 10.58
C ASP A 82 -11.46 -2.30 9.23
N ASN A 83 -12.12 -1.24 8.76
CA ASN A 83 -11.79 -0.54 7.51
C ASN A 83 -11.77 -1.47 6.28
N LYS A 84 -12.56 -2.55 6.28
CA LYS A 84 -12.49 -3.59 5.26
C LYS A 84 -12.61 -3.02 3.85
N LEU A 85 -13.57 -2.14 3.62
CA LEU A 85 -13.82 -1.57 2.30
C LEU A 85 -12.76 -0.54 1.89
N PHE A 86 -12.24 0.24 2.84
CA PHE A 86 -11.08 1.09 2.57
C PHE A 86 -9.85 0.29 2.19
N ARG A 87 -9.60 -0.84 2.86
CA ARG A 87 -8.50 -1.76 2.52
C ARG A 87 -8.70 -2.37 1.13
N GLU A 88 -9.93 -2.76 0.79
CA GLU A 88 -10.25 -3.25 -0.56
C GLU A 88 -10.06 -2.18 -1.64
N GLU A 89 -10.46 -0.93 -1.38
CA GLU A 89 -10.28 0.20 -2.28
C GLU A 89 -8.81 0.58 -2.45
N PHE A 90 -8.05 0.69 -1.36
CA PHE A 90 -6.61 0.96 -1.39
C PHE A 90 -5.86 -0.09 -2.20
N ASN A 91 -6.17 -1.38 -1.98
CA ASN A 91 -5.56 -2.48 -2.73
C ASN A 91 -5.99 -2.54 -4.20
N ALA A 92 -7.05 -1.84 -4.58
CA ALA A 92 -7.51 -1.72 -5.96
C ALA A 92 -6.89 -0.53 -6.71
N LEU A 93 -6.06 0.28 -6.04
CA LEU A 93 -5.28 1.32 -6.70
C LEU A 93 -4.35 0.68 -7.75
N PRO A 94 -4.24 1.27 -8.96
CA PRO A 94 -3.37 0.73 -9.98
C PRO A 94 -1.92 0.77 -9.51
N VAL A 95 -1.24 -0.36 -9.56
CA VAL A 95 0.21 -0.41 -9.41
C VAL A 95 0.79 0.10 -10.72
N CYS A 96 1.35 1.32 -10.69
CA CYS A 96 1.95 2.06 -11.80
C CYS A 96 1.27 1.83 -13.18
N PRO A 97 0.41 2.76 -13.65
CA PRO A 97 -0.29 2.61 -14.92
C PRO A 97 0.60 2.60 -16.17
N ILE A 98 1.89 2.92 -16.03
CA ILE A 98 2.84 3.17 -17.12
C ILE A 98 4.07 2.29 -16.89
N GLN A 99 4.64 1.70 -17.95
CA GLN A 99 6.01 1.19 -17.92
C GLN A 99 6.95 2.36 -17.66
N ALA A 100 7.05 2.78 -16.41
CA ALA A 100 7.86 3.90 -16.00
C ALA A 100 9.21 3.34 -15.55
N SER A 101 10.26 3.71 -16.27
CA SER A 101 11.63 3.38 -15.92
C SER A 101 12.11 4.23 -14.76
N CYS A 102 13.09 3.71 -14.02
CA CYS A 102 13.78 4.39 -12.92
C CYS A 102 15.29 4.31 -13.16
N ASP A 103 15.73 4.42 -14.42
CA ASP A 103 17.10 4.12 -14.85
C ASP A 103 18.07 5.10 -14.22
N ALA A 104 17.75 6.41 -14.21
CA ALA A 104 18.59 7.42 -13.58
C ALA A 104 18.75 7.18 -12.07
N ALA A 105 17.67 6.79 -11.40
CA ALA A 105 17.67 6.52 -9.97
C ALA A 105 18.39 5.22 -9.60
N SER A 106 18.50 4.27 -10.54
CA SER A 106 19.09 2.96 -10.35
C SER A 106 20.60 2.89 -10.67
N LYS A 107 21.16 3.97 -11.25
CA LYS A 107 22.60 4.13 -11.49
C LYS A 107 23.41 4.00 -10.19
N GLU A 108 24.59 3.40 -10.27
CA GLU A 108 25.45 3.15 -9.11
C GLU A 108 25.80 4.46 -8.39
N GLU A 109 26.08 5.51 -9.17
CA GLU A 109 26.43 6.87 -8.74
C GLU A 109 25.30 7.61 -8.01
N ASN A 110 24.07 7.05 -8.06
CA ASN A 110 22.87 7.64 -7.47
C ASN A 110 22.26 6.78 -6.36
N LYS A 111 22.75 5.57 -6.11
CA LYS A 111 22.18 4.65 -5.11
C LYS A 111 22.24 5.21 -3.70
N ASP A 112 23.36 5.85 -3.35
CA ASP A 112 23.58 6.51 -2.06
C ASP A 112 22.74 7.79 -1.87
N LYS A 113 22.25 8.39 -2.97
CA LYS A 113 21.32 9.52 -2.98
C LYS A 113 19.87 9.10 -2.71
N ASN A 114 19.58 7.79 -2.66
CA ASN A 114 18.26 7.25 -2.36
C ASN A 114 18.17 6.76 -0.91
N ARG A 115 17.16 7.23 -0.15
CA ARG A 115 16.92 6.73 1.21
C ARG A 115 16.48 5.26 1.24
N TYR A 116 15.72 4.84 0.23
CA TYR A 116 15.21 3.47 0.11
C TYR A 116 15.36 2.99 -1.34
N VAL A 117 15.84 1.77 -1.51
CA VAL A 117 16.06 1.16 -2.84
C VAL A 117 14.77 0.87 -3.60
N ASN A 118 13.64 0.78 -2.89
CA ASN A 118 12.33 0.47 -3.46
C ASN A 118 11.43 1.71 -3.65
N ILE A 119 11.93 2.91 -3.34
CA ILE A 119 11.21 4.18 -3.49
C ILE A 119 12.05 5.09 -4.39
N LEU A 120 11.87 4.94 -5.70
CA LEU A 120 12.66 5.64 -6.72
C LEU A 120 11.75 6.53 -7.57
N PRO A 121 12.22 7.72 -8.01
CA PRO A 121 11.47 8.56 -8.94
C PRO A 121 11.48 7.93 -10.33
N TYR A 122 10.39 8.12 -11.07
CA TYR A 122 10.32 7.72 -12.47
C TYR A 122 11.06 8.71 -13.38
N ASP A 123 11.72 8.21 -14.42
CA ASP A 123 12.54 9.05 -15.31
C ASP A 123 11.74 10.15 -16.01
N HIS A 124 10.48 9.89 -16.36
CA HIS A 124 9.61 10.85 -17.06
C HIS A 124 9.10 11.98 -16.18
N SER A 125 9.14 11.82 -14.85
CA SER A 125 8.59 12.79 -13.89
C SER A 125 9.63 13.29 -12.89
N ARG A 126 10.87 12.81 -12.92
CA ARG A 126 11.89 13.20 -11.95
C ARG A 126 12.23 14.68 -12.08
N VAL A 127 12.65 15.28 -10.98
CA VAL A 127 13.23 16.62 -10.99
C VAL A 127 14.67 16.53 -11.49
N HIS A 128 15.04 17.39 -12.43
CA HIS A 128 16.41 17.52 -12.93
C HIS A 128 17.09 18.72 -12.28
N LEU A 129 18.21 18.49 -11.61
CA LEU A 129 19.07 19.56 -11.12
C LEU A 129 19.97 20.08 -12.24
N SER A 130 20.53 21.27 -12.04
CA SER A 130 21.61 21.76 -12.90
C SER A 130 22.85 20.89 -12.71
N SER A 131 23.40 20.36 -13.81
CA SER A 131 24.63 19.57 -13.77
C SER A 131 25.82 20.43 -13.34
N LEU A 132 26.66 19.87 -12.48
CA LEU A 132 27.92 20.45 -12.06
C LEU A 132 29.05 19.98 -12.97
N GLU A 133 29.91 20.90 -13.39
CA GLU A 133 31.05 20.59 -14.26
C GLU A 133 32.01 19.61 -13.58
N GLY A 134 32.39 18.54 -14.29
CA GLY A 134 33.29 17.51 -13.79
C GLY A 134 32.68 16.54 -12.76
N VAL A 135 31.40 16.67 -12.40
CA VAL A 135 30.72 15.75 -11.47
C VAL A 135 29.63 14.96 -12.21
N PRO A 136 29.89 13.70 -12.58
CA PRO A 136 28.90 12.83 -13.21
C PRO A 136 27.64 12.69 -12.36
N ASP A 137 26.48 12.59 -13.01
CA ASP A 137 25.18 12.34 -12.38
C ASP A 137 24.80 13.31 -11.24
N SER A 138 25.36 14.53 -11.30
CA SER A 138 25.02 15.65 -10.41
C SER A 138 23.65 16.24 -10.67
N ASP A 139 22.99 15.87 -11.78
CA ASP A 139 21.62 16.29 -12.11
C ASP A 139 20.54 15.51 -11.33
N PHE A 140 20.93 14.50 -10.54
CA PHE A 140 20.01 13.60 -9.88
C PHE A 140 19.62 14.04 -8.47
N ILE A 141 18.31 14.02 -8.21
CA ILE A 141 17.69 14.06 -6.89
C ILE A 141 16.52 13.08 -6.86
N ASN A 142 16.30 12.39 -5.73
CA ASN A 142 15.12 11.55 -5.53
C ASN A 142 13.88 12.43 -5.25
N ALA A 143 13.30 12.96 -6.32
CA ALA A 143 12.09 13.76 -6.30
C ALA A 143 11.34 13.67 -7.65
N SER A 144 10.01 13.82 -7.62
CA SER A 144 9.15 13.77 -8.80
C SER A 144 8.17 14.95 -8.84
N PHE A 145 7.86 15.44 -10.03
CA PHE A 145 6.72 16.32 -10.27
C PHE A 145 5.42 15.53 -10.12
N ILE A 146 4.43 16.13 -9.44
CA ILE A 146 3.12 15.53 -9.21
C ILE A 146 2.04 16.48 -9.77
N ASN A 147 1.18 15.95 -10.64
CA ASN A 147 0.03 16.70 -11.14
C ASN A 147 -1.05 16.78 -10.05
N VAL A 148 -1.46 18.00 -9.73
CA VAL A 148 -2.61 18.29 -8.86
C VAL A 148 -3.72 18.88 -9.74
N SER A 149 -4.97 18.53 -9.48
CA SER A 149 -6.10 19.15 -10.17
C SER A 149 -6.28 20.58 -9.68
N ASP A 150 -6.36 21.54 -10.60
CA ASP A 150 -6.65 22.94 -10.30
C ASP A 150 -7.97 23.07 -9.52
N ALA A 151 -7.87 23.39 -8.23
CA ALA A 151 -9.02 23.69 -7.36
C ALA A 151 -9.41 25.18 -7.42
N THR A 152 -8.72 25.99 -8.21
CA THR A 152 -8.86 27.46 -8.26
C THR A 152 -10.09 27.95 -9.03
N SER A 153 -10.81 27.10 -9.75
CA SER A 153 -11.99 27.50 -10.53
C SER A 153 -13.27 27.66 -9.70
N HIS A 154 -13.30 27.23 -8.43
CA HIS A 154 -14.52 27.18 -7.61
C HIS A 154 -14.58 28.17 -6.44
N TRP A 155 -13.53 28.97 -6.19
CA TRP A 155 -13.47 29.90 -5.04
C TRP A 155 -13.81 31.36 -5.39
N HIS A 156 -14.34 31.63 -6.58
CA HIS A 156 -14.88 32.94 -6.95
C HIS A 156 -16.39 32.83 -7.21
N GLN A 157 -17.18 32.83 -6.14
CA GLN A 157 -18.57 33.27 -6.15
C GLN A 157 -18.96 33.83 -4.78
#